data_AF-A0A944IWE3-F1
#
_entry.id   AF-A0A944IWE3-F1
#
_cell.length_a   1.000
_cell.length_b   1.000
_cell.length_c   1.000
_cell.angle_alpha   90.00
_cell.angle_beta   90.00
_cell.angle_gamma   90.00
#
_symmetry.space_group_name_H-M   'P 1'
#
loop_
_entity.id
_entity.type
_entity.pdbx_description
1 polymer ?
#
loop_
_entity_poly.entity_id
_entity_poly.type
_entity_poly.pdbx_seq_one_letter_code
_entity_poly.pdbx_strand_id
1 'polypeptide(L)' 'MALPNATLEARNVEAVSADDFVLAQINLDRQRVFAAAQQIADSWRKPPGTTGDALDRLERDGLLESAAALRAGR' A
#
# COMPACT_ATOMS: atom_id res chain seq x y z
N MET A 1 12.13 -9.00 -2.97
CA MET A 1 13.03 -9.93 -2.25
C MET A 1 12.38 -10.23 -0.91
N ALA A 2 11.69 -11.37 -0.79
CA ALA A 2 11.07 -11.78 0.48
C ALA A 2 12.16 -12.35 1.41
N LEU A 3 12.07 -12.06 2.71
CA LEU A 3 12.95 -12.63 3.72
C LEU A 3 12.56 -14.09 4.00
N PRO A 4 13.50 -14.98 4.35
CA PRO A 4 13.20 -16.38 4.66
C PRO A 4 12.37 -16.51 5.96
N ASN A 5 11.33 -17.36 5.95
CA ASN A 5 10.43 -17.56 7.10
C ASN A 5 11.14 -17.89 8.43
N ALA A 6 12.26 -18.61 8.38
CA ALA A 6 13.03 -18.97 9.58
C ALA A 6 13.53 -17.74 10.37
N THR A 7 13.69 -16.59 9.72
CA THR A 7 14.11 -15.34 10.38
C THR A 7 12.93 -14.62 11.07
N LEU A 8 11.70 -14.86 10.62
CA LEU A 8 10.48 -14.24 11.14
C LEU A 8 9.99 -14.95 12.42
N GLU A 9 10.06 -16.29 12.44
CA GLU A 9 9.65 -17.10 13.61
C GLU A 9 10.53 -16.84 14.84
N ALA A 10 11.84 -16.64 14.65
CA ALA A 10 12.76 -16.29 15.72
C ALA A 10 12.48 -14.92 16.38
N ARG A 11 11.64 -14.09 15.77
CA ARG A 11 11.29 -12.74 16.25
C ARG A 11 9.83 -12.59 16.66
N ASN A 12 9.02 -13.66 16.68
CA ASN A 12 7.57 -13.58 16.94
C ASN A 12 6.84 -12.61 15.98
N VAL A 13 7.29 -12.51 14.73
CA VAL A 13 6.65 -11.65 13.72
C VAL A 13 5.91 -12.55 12.73
N GLU A 14 4.60 -12.41 12.68
CA GLU A 14 3.77 -13.09 11.69
C GLU A 14 4.12 -12.58 10.28
N ALA A 15 4.25 -13.50 9.33
CA ALA A 15 4.46 -13.16 7.93
C ALA A 15 3.15 -12.60 7.36
N VAL A 16 2.95 -11.29 7.51
CA VAL A 16 1.83 -10.56 6.91
C VAL A 16 2.20 -10.15 5.49
N SER A 17 1.29 -10.34 4.54
CA SER A 17 1.50 -9.87 3.17
C SER A 17 1.58 -8.34 3.12
N ALA A 18 2.27 -7.79 2.12
CA ALA A 18 2.34 -6.33 1.99
C ALA A 18 0.95 -5.69 1.85
N ASP A 19 0.02 -6.38 1.18
CA ASP A 19 -1.35 -5.92 0.99
C ASP A 19 -2.15 -5.97 2.30
N ASP A 20 -2.07 -7.08 3.04
CA ASP A 20 -2.71 -7.22 4.36
C ASP A 20 -2.23 -6.15 5.35
N PHE A 21 -0.93 -5.84 5.33
CA PHE A 21 -0.38 -4.78 6.17
C PHE A 21 -0.99 -3.42 5.81
N VAL A 22 -1.03 -3.07 4.52
CA VAL A 22 -1.56 -1.78 4.09
C VAL A 22 -3.08 -1.70 4.33
N LEU A 23 -3.82 -2.78 4.15
CA LEU A 23 -5.22 -2.91 4.55
C LEU A 23 -5.42 -2.62 6.05
N ALA A 24 -4.57 -3.16 6.92
CA ALA A 24 -4.62 -2.86 8.35
C ALA A 24 -4.39 -1.36 8.63
N GLN A 25 -3.47 -0.72 7.91
CA GLN A 25 -3.26 0.73 8.02
C GLN A 25 -4.46 1.55 7.50
N ILE A 26 -5.14 1.10 6.44
CA ILE A 26 -6.37 1.74 5.94
C ILE A 26 -7.49 1.63 6.97
N ASN A 27 -7.63 0.48 7.63
CA ASN A 27 -8.61 0.29 8.71
C ASN A 27 -8.29 1.17 9.93
N LEU A 28 -7.01 1.44 10.20
CA LEU A 28 -6.58 2.33 11.28
C LEU A 28 -6.84 3.81 10.94
N ASP A 29 -6.41 4.27 9.76
CA ASP A 29 -6.56 5.65 9.31
C ASP A 29 -6.53 5.76 7.77
N ARG A 30 -7.68 5.54 7.15
CA ARG A 30 -7.86 5.64 5.69
C ARG A 30 -7.40 6.98 5.12
N GLN A 31 -7.73 8.10 5.77
CA GLN A 31 -7.44 9.43 5.24
C GLN A 31 -5.94 9.66 5.18
N ARG A 32 -5.20 9.22 6.20
CA ARG A 32 -3.75 9.31 6.21
C ARG A 32 -3.10 8.45 5.12
N VAL A 33 -3.59 7.22 4.91
CA VAL A 33 -3.07 6.36 3.84
C VAL A 33 -3.39 6.94 2.46
N PHE A 34 -4.59 7.50 2.26
CA PHE A 34 -4.95 8.17 1.01
C PHE A 34 -4.09 9.42 0.76
N ALA A 35 -3.84 10.23 1.78
CA ALA A 35 -2.96 11.40 1.68
C ALA A 35 -1.52 11.00 1.32
N ALA A 36 -1.02 9.87 1.82
CA ALA A 36 0.28 9.33 1.42
C ALA A 36 0.30 8.95 -0.08
N ALA A 37 -0.76 8.31 -0.59
CA ALA A 37 -0.88 8.01 -2.01
C ALA A 37 -0.94 9.28 -2.88
N GLN A 38 -1.64 10.32 -2.43
CA GLN A 38 -1.65 11.64 -3.07
C GLN A 38 -0.25 12.26 -3.11
N GLN A 39 0.49 12.23 -2.00
CA GLN A 39 1.86 12.76 -1.95
C GLN A 39 2.81 12.01 -2.89
N ILE A 40 2.62 10.69 -3.07
CA ILE A 40 3.37 9.92 -4.07
C ILE A 40 3.06 10.45 -5.47
N ALA A 41 1.80 10.61 -5.84
CA ALA A 41 1.42 11.15 -7.14
C ALA A 41 1.97 12.57 -7.36
N ASP A 42 1.86 13.45 -6.35
CA ASP A 42 2.35 14.82 -6.39
C ASP A 42 3.88 14.90 -6.56
N SER A 43 4.60 13.85 -6.16
CA SER A 43 6.07 13.76 -6.32
C SER A 43 6.50 13.45 -7.75
N TRP A 44 5.59 12.98 -8.61
CA TRP A 44 5.91 12.59 -9.98
C TRP A 44 6.06 13.81 -10.87
N ARG A 45 7.27 14.02 -11.40
CA ARG A 45 7.60 15.20 -12.22
C ARG A 45 7.52 14.95 -13.73
N LYS A 46 7.67 13.70 -14.17
CA LYS A 46 7.71 13.31 -15.60
C LYS A 46 7.26 11.86 -15.83
N PRO A 47 6.07 11.62 -16.40
CA PRO A 47 4.94 12.56 -16.47
C PRO A 47 4.40 12.88 -15.07
N PRO A 48 3.74 14.03 -14.86
CA PRO A 48 2.89 14.20 -13.69
C PRO A 48 1.75 13.17 -13.72
N GLY A 49 1.38 12.64 -12.57
CA GLY A 49 0.29 11.69 -12.43
C GLY A 49 -0.73 12.15 -11.39
N THR A 50 -1.79 11.37 -11.29
CA THR A 50 -2.87 11.54 -10.32
C THR A 50 -2.77 10.49 -9.23
N THR A 51 -3.52 10.68 -8.15
CA THR A 51 -3.69 9.65 -7.12
C THR A 51 -4.26 8.36 -7.69
N GLY A 52 -5.09 8.44 -8.74
CA GLY A 52 -5.57 7.24 -9.47
C GLY A 52 -4.41 6.45 -10.06
N ASP A 53 -3.49 7.13 -10.75
CA ASP A 53 -2.30 6.47 -11.34
C ASP A 53 -1.38 5.86 -10.26
N ALA A 54 -1.29 6.51 -9.09
CA ALA A 54 -0.57 5.96 -7.94
C ALA A 54 -1.24 4.68 -7.43
N LEU A 55 -2.56 4.65 -7.30
CA LEU A 55 -3.32 3.46 -6.91
C LEU A 55 -3.20 2.34 -7.95
N ASP A 56 -3.26 2.65 -9.25
CA ASP A 56 -3.05 1.67 -10.32
C ASP A 56 -1.66 1.03 -10.23
N ARG A 57 -0.65 1.82 -9.81
CA ARG A 57 0.69 1.29 -9.59
C ARG A 57 0.79 0.40 -8.36
N LEU A 58 0.11 0.75 -7.27
CA LEU A 58 0.04 -0.10 -6.07
C LEU A 58 -0.58 -1.46 -6.40
N GLU A 59 -1.65 -1.52 -7.20
CA GLU A 59 -2.25 -2.78 -7.65
C GLU A 59 -1.25 -3.64 -8.43
N ARG A 60 -0.50 -3.03 -9.35
CA ARG A 60 0.51 -3.72 -10.15
C ARG A 60 1.69 -4.24 -9.32
N ASP A 61 1.96 -3.59 -8.20
CA ASP A 61 3.02 -3.99 -7.25
C ASP A 61 2.50 -5.01 -6.21
N GLY A 62 1.24 -5.47 -6.32
CA GLY A 62 0.66 -6.54 -5.52
C GLY A 62 -0.21 -6.08 -4.35
N LEU A 63 -0.59 -4.81 -4.28
CA LEU A 63 -1.46 -4.23 -3.25
C LEU A 63 -2.91 -4.09 -3.75
N LEU A 64 -3.45 -5.17 -4.30
CA LEU A 64 -4.72 -5.17 -5.02
C LEU A 64 -5.90 -4.78 -4.12
N GLU A 65 -6.02 -5.41 -2.96
CA GLU A 65 -7.14 -5.20 -2.04
C GLU A 65 -7.04 -3.83 -1.38
N SER A 66 -5.83 -3.39 -1.02
CA SER A 66 -5.60 -2.06 -0.45
C SER A 66 -5.99 -0.95 -1.43
N ALA A 67 -5.61 -1.07 -2.70
CA ALA A 67 -5.95 -0.07 -3.70
C ALA A 67 -7.46 -0.03 -3.98
N ALA A 68 -8.11 -1.20 -4.02
CA ALA A 68 -9.57 -1.27 -4.11
C ALA A 68 -10.25 -0.60 -2.90
N ALA A 69 -9.77 -0.87 -1.68
CA ALA A 69 -10.31 -0.32 -0.44
C ALA A 69 -10.14 1.21 -0.33
N LEU A 70 -9.08 1.77 -0.92
CA LEU A 70 -8.88 3.23 -1.03
C LEU A 70 -9.83 3.86 -2.06
N ARG A 71 -10.08 3.21 -3.20
CA ARG A 71 -11.01 3.73 -4.21
C ARG A 71 -12.46 3.70 -3.75
N ALA A 72 -12.88 2.66 -3.02
CA ALA A 72 -14.24 2.52 -2.51
C ALA A 72 -14.61 3.56 -1.44
N GLY A 73 -13.62 4.17 -0.78
CA GLY A 73 -13.81 5.16 0.27
C GLY A 73 -13.70 6.62 -0.19
N ARG A 74 -13.70 6.88 -1.50
CA ARG A 74 -13.62 8.22 -2.10
C ARG A 74 -14.98 8.91 -2.14
#